data_AF-A0A2X3DSP4-F1
#
_entry.id   AF-A0A2X3DSP4-F1
#
_cell.length_a   1.000
_cell.length_b   1.000
_cell.length_c   1.000
_cell.angle_alpha   90.00
_cell.angle_beta   90.00
_cell.angle_gamma   90.00
#
_symmetry.space_group_name_H-M   'P 1'
#
loop_
_entity.id
_entity.type
_entity.pdbx_description
1 polymer ?
#
loop_
_entity_poly.entity_id
_entity_poly.type
_entity_poly.pdbx_seq_one_letter_code
_entity_poly.pdbx_strand_id
1 'polypeptide(L)'
;MRITNSTWTASRAPVLSLWATTTLMYCRASKVSLPAGLPLHTLDLTTPLKDRFSEYLLSCLPGEGKEYCLQFTGPSGADAVEAALKLAKKYTGRTAVISFSGGYHGMTHGALSVTGNLSPKAAVNGMMPEVQFMPYPHLYRCPLGIGGEAGVKAPDLLLRKPDQRRGERRP
;
A
#
# COMPACT_ATOMS: atom_id res chain seq x y z
N MET A 1 -18.41 -15.19 6.11
CA MET A 1 -17.12 -15.58 6.71
C MET A 1 -16.73 -16.97 6.22
N ARG A 2 -15.98 -17.05 5.12
CA ARG A 2 -15.34 -18.27 4.63
C ARG A 2 -13.95 -17.84 4.17
N ILE A 3 -12.94 -18.15 4.96
CA ILE A 3 -11.54 -17.86 4.64
C ILE A 3 -11.03 -19.10 3.91
N THR A 4 -10.81 -19.00 2.61
CA THR A 4 -10.10 -20.03 1.85
C THR A 4 -8.63 -19.63 1.72
N ASN A 5 -7.74 -20.62 1.90
CA ASN A 5 -6.30 -20.47 1.78
C ASN A 5 -5.93 -19.95 0.39
N SER A 6 -5.45 -18.71 0.29
CA SER A 6 -4.80 -18.21 -0.93
C SER A 6 -3.42 -17.64 -0.62
N THR A 7 -2.42 -18.31 -1.16
CA THR A 7 -1.02 -17.92 -1.28
C THR A 7 -0.89 -16.57 -1.99
N TRP A 8 -0.25 -15.60 -1.33
CA TRP A 8 0.14 -14.34 -1.97
C TRP A 8 1.50 -14.51 -2.65
N THR A 9 1.53 -14.56 -3.98
CA THR A 9 2.72 -14.33 -4.80
C THR A 9 2.81 -12.83 -5.10
N ALA A 10 4.01 -12.26 -5.01
CA ALA A 10 4.29 -10.83 -5.16
C ALA A 10 3.93 -10.21 -6.53
N SER A 11 3.33 -10.96 -7.45
CA SER A 11 2.95 -10.52 -8.80
C SER A 11 1.53 -9.94 -8.92
N ARG A 12 0.77 -9.73 -7.83
CA ARG A 12 -0.65 -9.29 -7.88
C ARG A 12 -1.09 -8.27 -6.82
N ALA A 13 -0.22 -7.34 -6.42
CA ALA A 13 -0.64 -6.23 -5.56
C ALA A 13 -0.71 -4.91 -6.36
N PRO A 14 -1.88 -4.48 -6.85
CA PRO A 14 -2.02 -3.12 -7.35
C PRO A 14 -2.22 -2.19 -6.14
N VAL A 15 -1.13 -1.65 -5.58
CA VAL A 15 -1.22 -0.44 -4.75
C VAL A 15 -1.21 0.73 -5.71
N LEU A 16 -2.39 1.06 -6.26
CA LEU A 16 -2.56 2.21 -7.13
C LEU A 16 -2.45 3.48 -6.28
N SER A 17 -1.34 4.19 -6.39
CA SER A 17 -1.12 5.47 -5.70
C SER A 17 -2.00 6.56 -6.33
N LEU A 18 -3.20 6.74 -5.81
CA LEU A 18 -4.12 7.79 -6.23
C LEU A 18 -3.87 9.06 -5.38
N TRP A 19 -2.80 9.78 -5.69
CA TRP A 19 -2.39 10.99 -4.94
C TRP A 19 -3.31 12.20 -5.15
N ALA A 20 -4.12 12.20 -6.22
CA ALA A 20 -4.93 13.35 -6.60
C ALA A 20 -6.42 13.22 -6.23
N THR A 21 -6.97 12.02 -6.11
CA THR A 21 -8.43 11.84 -5.99
C THR A 21 -8.98 12.12 -4.61
N THR A 22 -8.26 11.77 -3.54
CA THR A 22 -8.78 11.94 -2.17
C THR A 22 -8.81 13.42 -1.77
N THR A 23 -7.79 14.20 -2.15
CA THR A 23 -7.74 15.65 -1.92
C THR A 23 -8.76 16.40 -2.77
N LEU A 24 -8.86 16.09 -4.07
CA LEU A 24 -9.89 16.68 -4.94
C LEU A 24 -11.29 16.34 -4.46
N MET A 25 -11.51 15.11 -3.99
CA MET A 25 -12.78 14.71 -3.39
C MET A 25 -13.04 15.48 -2.10
N TYR A 26 -12.08 15.59 -1.19
CA TYR A 26 -12.24 16.38 0.03
C TYR A 26 -12.62 17.82 -0.29
N CYS A 27 -11.91 18.50 -1.20
CA CYS A 27 -12.25 19.85 -1.63
C CYS A 27 -13.63 19.95 -2.29
N ARG A 28 -14.03 18.96 -3.11
CA ARG A 28 -15.33 18.94 -3.79
C ARG A 28 -16.47 18.62 -2.81
N ALA A 29 -16.24 17.72 -1.86
CA ALA A 29 -17.13 17.39 -0.76
C ALA A 29 -17.34 18.61 0.15
N SER A 30 -16.28 19.37 0.46
CA SER A 30 -16.37 20.62 1.22
C SER A 30 -17.25 21.65 0.51
N LYS A 31 -17.06 21.85 -0.80
CA LYS A 31 -17.87 22.79 -1.59
C LYS A 31 -19.35 22.43 -1.65
N VAL A 32 -19.69 21.14 -1.58
CA VAL A 32 -21.08 20.66 -1.61
C VAL A 32 -21.70 20.63 -0.21
N SER A 33 -20.95 20.21 0.80
CA SER A 33 -21.47 19.93 2.14
C SER A 33 -21.57 21.18 3.02
N LEU A 34 -20.65 22.15 2.87
CA LEU A 34 -20.67 23.39 3.67
C LEU A 34 -21.93 24.23 3.43
N PRO A 35 -22.36 24.50 2.18
CA PRO A 35 -23.58 25.27 1.94
C PRO A 35 -24.87 24.50 2.29
N ALA A 36 -24.81 23.16 2.27
CA ALA A 36 -25.94 22.28 2.56
C ALA A 36 -26.13 21.99 4.06
N GLY A 37 -25.26 22.52 4.93
CA GLY A 37 -25.30 22.24 6.38
C GLY A 37 -25.01 20.77 6.73
N LEU A 38 -24.37 20.02 5.81
CA LEU A 38 -24.11 18.60 6.00
C LEU A 38 -22.85 18.40 6.87
N PRO A 39 -22.87 17.43 7.80
CA PRO A 39 -21.71 17.13 8.64
C PRO A 39 -20.51 16.67 7.80
N LEU A 40 -19.38 17.39 7.91
CA LEU A 40 -18.15 17.14 7.13
C LEU A 40 -17.12 16.28 7.89
N HIS A 41 -17.08 16.40 9.21
CA HIS A 41 -16.09 15.77 10.08
C HIS A 41 -16.76 14.74 10.98
N THR A 42 -17.34 13.72 10.36
CA THR A 42 -18.01 12.64 11.07
C THR A 42 -17.39 11.33 10.63
N LEU A 43 -16.79 10.62 11.59
CA LEU A 43 -16.04 9.39 11.34
C LEU A 43 -16.99 8.27 10.85
N ASP A 44 -18.17 8.21 11.48
CA ASP A 44 -19.08 7.06 11.41
C ASP A 44 -20.40 7.33 10.66
N LEU A 45 -20.62 8.52 10.12
CA LEU A 45 -21.82 8.80 9.34
C LEU A 45 -21.60 8.46 7.86
N THR A 46 -22.45 7.57 7.34
CA THR A 46 -22.60 7.33 5.91
C THR A 46 -23.37 8.49 5.29
N THR A 47 -22.84 9.04 4.19
CA THR A 47 -23.50 10.07 3.41
C THR A 47 -23.69 9.55 1.99
N PRO A 48 -24.72 10.01 1.25
CA PRO A 48 -24.92 9.60 -0.14
C PRO A 48 -23.71 9.88 -1.03
N LEU A 49 -22.89 10.87 -0.67
CA LEU A 49 -21.63 11.17 -1.34
C LEU A 49 -20.57 10.09 -1.08
N LYS A 50 -20.44 9.64 0.17
CA LYS A 50 -19.52 8.56 0.56
C LYS A 50 -19.91 7.23 -0.07
N ASP A 51 -21.21 6.95 -0.17
CA ASP A 51 -21.71 5.71 -0.78
C ASP A 51 -21.40 5.66 -2.27
N ARG A 52 -21.78 6.71 -3.03
CA ARG A 52 -21.48 6.82 -4.47
C ARG A 52 -19.98 6.74 -4.76
N PHE A 53 -19.16 7.37 -3.90
CA PHE A 53 -17.72 7.30 -4.04
C PHE A 53 -17.19 5.90 -3.76
N SER A 54 -17.72 5.21 -2.74
CA SER A 54 -17.34 3.85 -2.40
C SER A 54 -17.67 2.88 -3.54
N GLU A 55 -18.87 2.98 -4.11
CA GLU A 55 -19.30 2.19 -5.27
C GLU A 55 -18.39 2.44 -6.48
N TYR A 56 -18.12 3.71 -6.80
CA TYR A 56 -17.21 4.07 -7.88
C TYR A 56 -15.80 3.51 -7.66
N LEU A 57 -15.24 3.66 -6.46
CA LEU A 57 -13.90 3.19 -6.16
C LEU A 57 -13.80 1.66 -6.25
N LEU A 58 -14.79 0.93 -5.72
CA LEU A 58 -14.86 -0.53 -5.80
C LEU A 58 -14.99 -1.02 -7.25
N SER A 59 -15.75 -0.31 -8.09
CA SER A 59 -15.92 -0.66 -9.51
C SER A 59 -14.62 -0.60 -10.32
N CYS A 60 -13.65 0.22 -9.88
CA CYS A 60 -12.33 0.34 -10.51
C CYS A 60 -11.37 -0.80 -10.11
N LEU A 61 -11.71 -1.62 -9.11
CA LEU A 61 -10.86 -2.71 -8.63
C LEU A 61 -11.14 -4.02 -9.41
N PRO A 62 -10.15 -4.93 -9.51
CA PRO A 62 -10.36 -6.24 -10.11
C PRO A 62 -11.56 -6.97 -9.50
N GLY A 63 -12.38 -7.62 -10.33
CA GLY A 63 -13.58 -8.31 -9.87
C GLY A 63 -14.67 -7.39 -9.32
N GLU A 64 -14.67 -6.10 -9.72
CA GLU A 64 -15.65 -5.09 -9.31
C GLU A 64 -15.71 -4.89 -7.79
N GLY A 65 -14.60 -5.13 -7.10
CA GLY A 65 -14.48 -4.87 -5.66
C GLY A 65 -15.24 -5.86 -4.75
N LYS A 66 -15.81 -6.95 -5.26
CA LYS A 66 -16.66 -7.89 -4.47
C LYS A 66 -15.96 -8.54 -3.27
N GLU A 67 -14.65 -8.72 -3.36
CA GLU A 67 -13.82 -9.31 -2.30
C GLU A 67 -13.05 -8.24 -1.49
N TYR A 68 -13.37 -6.96 -1.67
CA TYR A 68 -12.63 -5.84 -1.09
C TYR A 68 -13.48 -5.09 -0.06
N CYS A 69 -12.83 -4.62 1.00
CA CYS A 69 -13.42 -3.69 1.95
C CYS A 69 -12.66 -2.36 1.88
N LEU A 70 -13.39 -1.24 1.96
CA LEU A 70 -12.79 0.09 1.97
C LEU A 70 -12.55 0.57 3.39
N GLN A 71 -11.35 1.09 3.62
CA GLN A 71 -11.01 1.87 4.80
C GLN A 71 -10.73 3.30 4.37
N PHE A 72 -11.54 4.24 4.85
CA PHE A 72 -11.24 5.66 4.71
C PHE A 72 -10.21 6.08 5.75
N THR A 73 -9.14 6.70 5.29
CA THR A 73 -8.07 7.25 6.14
C THR A 73 -8.12 8.78 6.11
N GLY A 74 -7.16 9.43 6.76
CA GLY A 74 -6.95 10.87 6.61
C GLY A 74 -6.69 11.27 5.15
N PRO A 75 -6.67 12.59 4.87
CA PRO A 75 -6.63 13.10 3.50
C PRO A 75 -5.30 12.87 2.78
N SER A 76 -4.28 12.30 3.44
CA SER A 76 -2.96 12.07 2.86
C SER A 76 -2.74 10.61 2.46
N GLY A 77 -1.90 10.40 1.45
CA GLY A 77 -1.43 9.05 1.12
C GLY A 77 -0.59 8.41 2.23
N ALA A 78 0.04 9.23 3.09
CA ALA A 78 0.79 8.73 4.24
C ALA A 78 -0.15 8.05 5.26
N ASP A 79 -1.35 8.61 5.50
CA ASP A 79 -2.37 8.01 6.36
C ASP A 79 -2.84 6.64 5.83
N ALA A 80 -2.96 6.53 4.50
CA ALA A 80 -3.28 5.26 3.84
C ALA A 80 -2.18 4.21 4.07
N VAL A 81 -0.91 4.62 4.00
CA VAL A 81 0.23 3.74 4.29
C VAL A 81 0.27 3.33 5.76
N GLU A 82 0.02 4.23 6.71
CA GLU A 82 -0.07 3.88 8.14
C GLU A 82 -1.15 2.84 8.41
N ALA A 83 -2.34 3.02 7.82
CA ALA A 83 -3.43 2.07 7.94
C ALA A 83 -3.06 0.70 7.34
N ALA A 84 -2.43 0.69 6.15
CA ALA A 84 -1.98 -0.52 5.50
C ALA A 84 -0.92 -1.28 6.33
N LEU A 85 0.06 -0.55 6.89
CA LEU A 85 1.08 -1.14 7.76
C LEU A 85 0.45 -1.78 9.00
N LYS A 86 -0.47 -1.09 9.67
CA LYS A 86 -1.19 -1.62 10.84
C LYS A 86 -2.02 -2.86 10.48
N LEU A 87 -2.76 -2.81 9.38
CA LEU A 87 -3.58 -3.93 8.92
C LEU A 87 -2.71 -5.15 8.58
N ALA A 88 -1.63 -4.95 7.83
CA ALA A 88 -0.71 -6.03 7.45
C ALA A 88 -0.07 -6.69 8.67
N LYS A 89 0.42 -5.90 9.63
CA LYS A 89 1.00 -6.42 10.88
C LYS A 89 -0.04 -7.17 11.72
N LYS A 90 -1.23 -6.59 11.89
CA LYS A 90 -2.33 -7.21 12.66
C LYS A 90 -2.78 -8.53 12.03
N TYR A 91 -2.95 -8.56 10.70
CA TYR A 91 -3.44 -9.74 9.99
C TYR A 91 -2.40 -10.86 9.91
N THR A 92 -1.13 -10.50 9.62
CA THR A 92 -0.08 -11.52 9.44
C THR A 92 0.58 -11.95 10.74
N GLY A 93 0.44 -11.17 11.83
CA GLY A 93 1.19 -11.34 13.07
C GLY A 93 2.68 -11.05 12.94
N ARG A 94 3.15 -10.58 11.77
CA ARG A 94 4.55 -10.25 11.52
C ARG A 94 4.82 -8.79 11.85
N THR A 95 6.02 -8.52 12.34
CA THR A 95 6.48 -7.19 12.71
C THR A 95 7.40 -6.58 11.64
N ALA A 96 8.18 -7.41 10.95
CA ALA A 96 9.08 -7.00 9.89
C ALA A 96 8.36 -6.59 8.61
N VAL A 97 8.86 -5.53 7.96
CA VAL A 97 8.35 -4.99 6.70
C VAL A 97 9.51 -4.87 5.72
N ILE A 98 9.30 -5.33 4.49
CA ILE A 98 10.27 -5.15 3.41
C ILE A 98 9.77 -4.01 2.51
N SER A 99 10.65 -3.06 2.20
CA SER A 99 10.44 -1.97 1.24
C SER A 99 11.57 -1.93 0.22
N PHE A 100 11.42 -1.17 -0.85
CA PHE A 100 12.45 -1.04 -1.89
C PHE A 100 13.23 0.28 -1.76
N SER A 101 14.55 0.20 -1.95
CA SER A 101 15.42 1.37 -2.05
C SER A 101 14.96 2.25 -3.22
N GLY A 102 14.73 3.54 -2.98
CA GLY A 102 14.16 4.47 -3.97
C GLY A 102 12.64 4.60 -3.96
N GLY A 103 11.93 3.75 -3.19
CA GLY A 103 10.48 3.91 -2.97
C GLY A 103 10.13 5.12 -2.10
N TYR A 104 8.99 5.74 -2.35
CA TYR A 104 8.43 6.82 -1.52
C TYR A 104 7.05 6.43 -1.00
N HIS A 105 6.85 6.52 0.30
CA HIS A 105 5.63 6.05 0.96
C HIS A 105 4.94 7.10 1.84
N GLY A 106 5.50 8.31 1.96
CA GLY A 106 4.92 9.41 2.73
C GLY A 106 5.83 9.91 3.85
N MET A 107 5.31 10.87 4.63
CA MET A 107 6.08 11.62 5.62
C MET A 107 5.63 11.40 7.08
N THR A 108 4.59 10.60 7.33
CA THR A 108 4.22 10.17 8.69
C THR A 108 5.24 9.16 9.21
N HIS A 109 5.36 8.98 10.53
CA HIS A 109 6.47 8.22 11.13
C HIS A 109 6.67 6.81 10.56
N GLY A 110 5.61 6.01 10.43
CA GLY A 110 5.66 4.67 9.85
C GLY A 110 5.90 4.69 8.34
N ALA A 111 5.20 5.56 7.62
CA ALA A 111 5.37 5.76 6.17
C ALA A 111 6.79 6.22 5.78
N LEU A 112 7.36 7.12 6.57
CA LEU A 112 8.71 7.63 6.41
C LEU A 112 9.73 6.53 6.72
N SER A 113 9.44 5.64 7.68
CA SER A 113 10.28 4.49 8.00
C SER A 113 10.45 3.55 6.82
N VAL A 114 9.37 3.35 6.04
CA VAL A 114 9.39 2.50 4.83
C VAL A 114 9.77 3.25 3.55
N THR A 115 10.00 4.57 3.61
CA THR A 115 10.53 5.36 2.49
C THR A 115 12.03 5.07 2.29
N GLY A 116 12.42 4.81 1.05
CA GLY A 116 13.78 4.40 0.68
C GLY A 116 14.78 5.55 0.62
N ASN A 117 14.33 6.80 0.47
CA ASN A 117 15.22 7.96 0.55
C ASN A 117 15.65 8.21 2.01
N LEU A 118 16.95 8.40 2.24
CA LEU A 118 17.53 8.59 3.57
C LEU A 118 17.42 10.05 4.04
N SER A 119 17.53 11.02 3.13
CA SER A 119 17.58 12.44 3.47
C SER A 119 16.38 12.89 4.34
N PRO A 120 15.12 12.55 3.99
CA PRO A 120 13.97 13.01 4.76
C PRO A 120 13.84 12.38 6.15
N LYS A 121 14.51 11.24 6.40
CA LYS A 121 14.46 10.53 7.69
C LYS A 121 15.74 10.67 8.52
N ALA A 122 16.79 11.28 7.98
CA ALA A 122 18.09 11.43 8.66
C ALA A 122 17.99 12.23 9.97
N ALA A 123 17.08 13.20 10.03
CA ALA A 123 16.86 14.04 11.20
C ALA A 123 15.83 13.47 12.20
N VAL A 124 15.23 12.30 11.90
CA VAL A 124 14.15 11.72 12.71
C VAL A 124 14.67 10.50 13.46
N ASN A 125 14.72 10.59 14.79
CA ASN A 125 15.16 9.51 15.65
C ASN A 125 14.03 8.50 15.90
N GLY A 126 14.39 7.25 16.22
CA GLY A 126 13.43 6.24 16.67
C GLY A 126 12.41 5.81 15.60
N MET A 127 12.86 5.69 14.35
CA MET A 127 12.03 5.19 13.24
C MET A 127 11.42 3.81 13.56
N MET A 128 10.31 3.47 12.90
CA MET A 128 9.65 2.17 13.06
C MET A 128 10.68 1.05 12.83
N PRO A 129 10.87 0.14 13.80
CA PRO A 129 11.87 -0.90 13.69
C PRO A 129 11.47 -1.97 12.66
N GLU A 130 12.45 -2.81 12.33
CA GLU A 130 12.28 -3.98 11.45
C GLU A 130 11.83 -3.68 10.02
N VAL A 131 12.21 -2.51 9.52
CA VAL A 131 12.11 -2.20 8.08
C VAL A 131 13.40 -2.61 7.39
N GLN A 132 13.29 -3.52 6.42
CA GLN A 132 14.39 -3.98 5.59
C GLN A 132 14.23 -3.43 4.17
N PHE A 133 15.33 -2.95 3.58
CA PHE A 133 15.32 -2.40 2.24
C PHE A 133 15.95 -3.36 1.24
N MET A 134 15.19 -3.70 0.20
CA MET A 134 15.68 -4.44 -0.95
C MET A 134 16.00 -3.50 -2.11
N PRO A 135 16.96 -3.87 -2.98
CA PRO A 135 17.19 -3.14 -4.21
C PRO A 135 15.94 -3.12 -5.09
N TYR A 136 15.57 -1.97 -5.65
CA TYR A 136 14.46 -1.90 -6.60
C TYR A 136 14.84 -2.60 -7.92
N PRO A 137 13.96 -3.45 -8.48
CA PRO A 137 14.21 -4.16 -9.73
C PRO A 137 14.09 -3.23 -10.95
N HIS A 138 15.12 -2.42 -11.19
CA HIS A 138 15.19 -1.60 -12.40
C HIS A 138 15.63 -2.42 -13.61
N LEU A 139 14.85 -2.33 -14.70
CA LEU A 139 15.12 -3.01 -15.96
C LEU A 139 16.42 -2.49 -16.61
N TYR A 140 16.65 -1.17 -16.52
CA TYR A 140 17.83 -0.50 -17.09
C TYR A 140 19.05 -0.53 -16.15
N ARG A 141 18.88 -0.26 -14.85
CA ARG A 141 19.96 -0.25 -13.85
C ARG A 141 19.74 -1.33 -12.80
N CYS A 142 19.78 -2.60 -13.22
CA CYS A 142 19.58 -3.71 -12.31
C CYS A 142 20.73 -3.77 -11.28
N PRO A 143 20.45 -3.52 -9.99
CA PRO A 143 21.48 -3.55 -8.95
C PRO A 143 21.96 -4.97 -8.62
N LEU A 144 21.27 -6.00 -9.13
CA LEU A 144 21.61 -7.41 -8.94
C LEU A 144 22.59 -7.93 -10.02
N GLY A 145 22.91 -7.14 -11.05
CA GLY A 145 23.80 -7.54 -12.14
C GLY A 145 23.22 -8.57 -13.13
N ILE A 146 21.96 -8.98 -12.95
CA ILE A 146 21.29 -10.00 -13.78
C ILE A 146 20.68 -9.39 -15.06
N GLY A 147 20.28 -8.11 -15.00
CA GLY A 147 19.74 -7.36 -16.15
C GLY A 147 18.42 -7.90 -16.72
N GLY A 148 17.76 -7.09 -17.55
CA GLY A 148 16.55 -7.49 -18.29
C GLY A 148 15.41 -8.05 -17.44
N GLU A 149 14.57 -8.88 -18.06
CA GLU A 149 13.43 -9.55 -17.43
C GLU A 149 13.82 -10.41 -16.21
N ALA A 150 14.99 -11.04 -16.25
CA ALA A 150 15.48 -11.87 -15.16
C ALA A 150 15.79 -11.04 -13.90
N GLY A 151 16.36 -9.84 -14.07
CA GLY A 151 16.56 -8.88 -12.99
C GLY A 151 15.25 -8.36 -12.39
N VAL A 152 14.20 -8.24 -13.20
CA VAL A 152 12.87 -7.80 -12.74
C VAL A 152 12.17 -8.87 -11.89
N LYS A 153 12.34 -10.15 -12.24
CA LYS A 153 11.72 -11.29 -11.54
C LYS A 153 12.51 -11.79 -10.34
N ALA A 154 13.77 -11.38 -10.18
CA ALA A 154 14.63 -11.84 -9.09
C ALA A 154 14.06 -11.58 -7.68
N PRO A 155 13.42 -10.43 -7.38
CA PRO A 155 12.80 -10.21 -6.07
C PRO A 155 11.68 -11.19 -5.75
N ASP A 156 10.91 -11.65 -6.73
CA ASP A 156 9.84 -12.62 -6.50
C ASP A 156 10.39 -13.93 -5.94
N LEU A 157 11.52 -14.40 -6.47
CA LEU A 157 12.21 -15.58 -5.94
C LEU A 157 12.69 -15.37 -4.50
N LEU A 158 13.17 -14.15 -4.19
CA LEU A 158 13.70 -13.76 -2.88
C LEU A 158 12.61 -13.51 -1.84
N LEU A 159 11.38 -13.19 -2.24
CA LEU A 159 10.27 -12.90 -1.35
C LEU A 159 9.32 -14.09 -1.15
N ARG A 160 9.41 -15.13 -1.98
CA ARG A 160 8.67 -16.39 -1.79
C ARG A 160 8.99 -17.01 -0.43
N LYS A 161 7.97 -17.56 0.23
CA LYS A 161 8.18 -18.30 1.46
C LYS A 161 9.04 -19.56 1.22
N PRO A 162 9.74 -20.09 2.24
CA PRO A 162 10.64 -21.25 2.08
C PRO A 162 9.98 -22.51 1.51
N ASP A 163 8.70 -22.74 1.86
CA ASP A 163 7.85 -23.81 1.32
C ASP A 163 7.60 -23.65 -0.19
N GLN A 164 7.46 -22.41 -0.67
CA GLN A 164 7.22 -22.07 -2.08
C GLN A 164 8.50 -22.11 -2.96
N ARG A 165 9.69 -22.26 -2.37
CA ARG A 165 10.96 -22.35 -3.13
C ARG A 165 11.36 -23.78 -3.48
N ARG A 166 10.78 -24.79 -2.84
CA ARG A 166 11.16 -26.21 -3.03
C ARG A 166 10.58 -26.84 -4.31
N GLY A 167 9.54 -26.27 -4.89
CA GLY A 167 8.86 -26.83 -6.08
C GLY A 167 9.57 -26.65 -7.42
N GLU A 168 10.71 -25.94 -7.47
CA GLU A 168 11.35 -25.51 -8.73
C GLU A 168 12.79 -26.01 -8.90
N ARG A 169 13.30 -26.83 -7.96
CA ARG A 169 14.52 -27.61 -8.20
C ARG A 169 14.17 -28.72 -9.19
N ARG A 170 14.41 -28.49 -10.48
CA ARG A 170 14.39 -29.58 -11.47
C ARG A 170 15.41 -30.66 -11.04
N PRO A 171 15.10 -31.94 -11.26
CA PRO A 171 16.04 -33.03 -11.04
C PRO A 171 17.30 -32.88 -11.92
#